data_AF-A0A7S4BKI4-F1
#
_entry.id   AF-A0A7S4BKI4-F1
#
_cell.length_a   1.000
_cell.length_b   1.000
_cell.length_c   1.000
_cell.angle_alpha   90.00
_cell.angle_beta   90.00
_cell.angle_gamma   90.00
#
_symmetry.space_group_name_H-M   'P 1'
#
loop_
_entity.id
_entity.type
_entity.pdbx_description
1 polymer ?
#
loop_
_entity_poly.entity_id
_entity_poly.type
_entity_poly.pdbx_seq_one_letter_code
_entity_poly.pdbx_strand_id
1 'polypeptide(L)'
;MFVYVQANKTMPLSAFPEDKTATIVLHCNSGRRVNAAVPFLKEKGYINLLNAGGPAESEVFPVFGERIHKHDFETVSITQLFDGPKPQGGGSATYTYILADSKTKEAIIIDPVLEQVDRDLEVISSQGLTLTQALNTHCHADHITGTGELKKRVGGLRSAISAASGAKADVMLKEGESICWSDGRPLLRVLSTPGHTNGCVSFVCEPLGAVFTGDVLLIGGCGRTDFQEGSAADLYDSVHNKLFTLPDDTIVYPAHDYKGRLRSTIKAEKTTNPRLTKSKQEFVEIMANLNLPYPDQIDRALPANLVCGC
;
A
#
# COMPACT_ATOMS: atom_id res chain seq x y z
N MET A 1 -7.87 -19.51 -37.89
CA MET A 1 -8.26 -18.52 -36.85
C MET A 1 -7.33 -18.74 -35.67
N PHE A 2 -6.65 -17.68 -35.22
CA PHE A 2 -5.29 -17.81 -34.71
C PHE A 2 -5.09 -17.19 -33.31
N VAL A 3 -4.18 -17.78 -32.51
CA VAL A 3 -3.73 -17.24 -31.19
C VAL A 3 -2.35 -16.59 -31.34
N TYR A 4 -2.13 -15.38 -30.80
CA TYR A 4 -0.97 -14.54 -31.13
C TYR A 4 0.18 -14.65 -30.12
N VAL A 5 1.42 -14.90 -30.59
CA VAL A 5 2.67 -14.82 -29.81
C VAL A 5 3.67 -13.90 -30.53
N GLN A 6 4.44 -13.13 -29.76
CA GLN A 6 5.12 -11.89 -30.16
C GLN A 6 6.30 -12.08 -31.13
N ALA A 7 6.78 -13.30 -31.36
CA ALA A 7 7.92 -13.52 -32.24
C ALA A 7 7.53 -13.71 -33.72
N ASN A 8 6.39 -14.35 -34.03
CA ASN A 8 5.95 -14.56 -35.41
C ASN A 8 4.44 -14.82 -35.46
N LYS A 9 3.74 -14.06 -36.30
CA LYS A 9 2.29 -14.07 -36.56
C LYS A 9 1.62 -15.44 -36.35
N THR A 10 0.66 -15.48 -35.41
CA THR A 10 -0.51 -16.38 -35.37
C THR A 10 -0.32 -17.92 -35.34
N MET A 11 -0.78 -18.59 -34.27
CA MET A 11 -0.73 -20.04 -34.05
C MET A 11 -2.01 -20.75 -34.57
N PRO A 12 -1.92 -21.82 -35.38
CA PRO A 12 -3.07 -22.57 -35.87
C PRO A 12 -3.67 -23.50 -34.79
N LEU A 13 -4.96 -23.81 -34.88
CA LEU A 13 -5.63 -24.73 -33.93
C LEU A 13 -5.01 -26.13 -33.89
N SER A 14 -4.41 -26.58 -35.00
CA SER A 14 -3.70 -27.86 -35.08
C SER A 14 -2.44 -27.92 -34.22
N ALA A 15 -1.97 -26.79 -33.68
CA ALA A 15 -0.85 -26.76 -32.74
C ALA A 15 -1.29 -26.99 -31.28
N PHE A 16 -2.59 -27.04 -31.00
CA PHE A 16 -3.11 -27.38 -29.67
C PHE A 16 -3.35 -28.90 -29.56
N PRO A 17 -3.29 -29.47 -28.35
CA PRO A 17 -3.56 -30.89 -28.14
C PRO A 17 -4.91 -31.31 -28.74
N GLU A 18 -4.98 -32.52 -29.31
CA GLU A 18 -6.25 -33.08 -29.78
C GLU A 18 -7.21 -33.35 -28.61
N ASP A 19 -6.66 -33.79 -27.47
CA ASP A 19 -7.37 -33.95 -26.22
C ASP A 19 -7.84 -32.59 -25.69
N LYS A 20 -9.16 -32.39 -25.70
CA LYS A 20 -9.81 -31.15 -25.27
C LYS A 20 -9.78 -30.93 -23.76
N THR A 21 -9.42 -31.96 -23.00
CA THR A 21 -9.26 -31.91 -21.55
C THR A 21 -7.83 -31.61 -21.11
N ALA A 22 -6.87 -31.63 -22.04
CA ALA A 22 -5.49 -31.27 -21.75
C ALA A 22 -5.40 -29.83 -21.23
N THR A 23 -4.60 -29.64 -20.19
CA THR A 23 -4.35 -28.29 -19.65
C THR A 23 -3.53 -27.48 -20.63
N ILE A 24 -4.08 -26.33 -21.05
CA ILE A 24 -3.41 -25.40 -21.96
C ILE A 24 -3.11 -24.12 -21.20
N VAL A 25 -1.83 -23.78 -21.08
CA VAL A 25 -1.37 -22.54 -20.45
C VAL A 25 -1.15 -21.48 -21.53
N LEU A 26 -1.86 -20.37 -21.45
CA LEU A 26 -1.81 -19.26 -22.39
C LEU A 26 -1.12 -18.06 -21.74
N HIS A 27 -0.08 -17.53 -22.37
CA HIS A 27 0.68 -16.39 -21.87
C HIS A 27 0.84 -15.32 -22.96
N CYS A 28 0.66 -14.05 -22.60
CA CYS A 28 1.06 -12.91 -23.40
C CYS A 28 1.44 -11.75 -22.49
N ASN A 29 2.33 -10.88 -22.96
CA ASN A 29 2.91 -9.82 -22.15
C ASN A 29 1.87 -8.90 -21.49
N SER A 30 0.80 -8.49 -22.19
CA SER A 30 -0.19 -7.51 -21.68
C SER A 30 -1.52 -8.11 -21.22
N GLY A 31 -1.64 -9.44 -21.15
CA GLY A 31 -2.93 -10.14 -20.90
C GLY A 31 -3.99 -10.01 -22.01
N ARG A 32 -4.00 -8.92 -22.81
CA ARG A 32 -5.02 -8.60 -23.82
C ARG A 32 -5.24 -9.72 -24.84
N ARG A 33 -4.16 -10.38 -25.28
CA ARG A 33 -4.23 -11.46 -26.28
C ARG A 33 -4.74 -12.77 -25.68
N VAL A 34 -4.42 -13.05 -24.42
CA VAL A 34 -4.98 -14.23 -23.73
C VAL A 34 -6.47 -14.03 -23.50
N ASN A 35 -6.91 -12.82 -23.13
CA ASN A 35 -8.33 -12.49 -22.96
C ASN A 35 -9.13 -12.65 -24.27
N ALA A 36 -8.54 -12.38 -25.43
CA ALA A 36 -9.17 -12.66 -26.72
C ALA A 36 -9.16 -14.16 -27.11
N ALA A 37 -8.12 -14.90 -26.71
CA ALA A 37 -7.94 -16.31 -27.08
C ALA A 37 -8.78 -17.28 -26.24
N VAL A 38 -9.02 -16.98 -24.95
CA VAL A 38 -9.76 -17.87 -24.04
C VAL A 38 -11.20 -18.13 -24.47
N PRO A 39 -12.03 -17.12 -24.83
CA PRO A 39 -13.39 -17.37 -25.32
C PRO A 39 -13.41 -18.21 -26.60
N PHE A 40 -12.47 -17.93 -27.52
CA PHE A 40 -12.34 -18.66 -28.77
C PHE A 40 -11.99 -20.15 -28.55
N LEU A 41 -11.04 -20.46 -27.67
CA LEU A 41 -10.65 -21.84 -27.39
C LEU A 41 -11.75 -22.61 -26.63
N LYS A 42 -12.51 -21.94 -25.76
CA LYS A 42 -13.72 -22.51 -25.14
C LYS A 42 -14.78 -22.87 -26.18
N GLU A 43 -15.02 -22.00 -27.16
CA GLU A 43 -15.93 -22.28 -28.28
C GLU A 43 -15.46 -23.49 -29.12
N LYS A 44 -14.15 -23.76 -29.16
CA LYS A 44 -13.57 -24.95 -29.82
C LYS A 44 -13.43 -26.18 -28.92
N GLY A 45 -14.08 -26.16 -27.75
CA GLY A 45 -14.29 -27.31 -26.88
C GLY A 45 -13.19 -27.53 -25.83
N TYR A 46 -12.16 -26.68 -25.75
CA TYR A 46 -11.12 -26.83 -24.74
C TYR A 46 -11.61 -26.36 -23.37
N ILE A 47 -11.52 -27.25 -22.38
CA ILE A 47 -12.13 -27.02 -21.06
C ILE A 47 -11.14 -26.53 -20.00
N ASN A 48 -9.87 -26.94 -20.09
CA ASN A 48 -8.85 -26.66 -19.06
C ASN A 48 -7.84 -25.61 -19.53
N LEU A 49 -8.29 -24.35 -19.61
CA LEU A 49 -7.46 -23.22 -20.07
C LEU A 49 -6.95 -22.40 -18.88
N LEU A 50 -5.64 -22.30 -18.72
CA LEU A 50 -4.98 -21.49 -17.69
C LEU A 50 -4.41 -20.23 -18.33
N ASN A 51 -4.84 -19.06 -17.84
CA ASN A 51 -4.23 -17.79 -18.24
C ASN A 51 -3.02 -17.52 -17.35
N ALA A 52 -1.82 -17.68 -17.92
CA ALA A 52 -0.56 -17.32 -17.28
C ALA A 52 0.03 -16.02 -17.82
N GLY A 53 -0.70 -15.30 -18.69
CA GLY A 53 -0.38 -13.97 -19.21
C GLY A 53 -0.13 -12.98 -18.08
N GLY A 54 1.09 -12.44 -17.99
CA GLY A 54 1.38 -11.35 -17.06
C GLY A 54 0.63 -10.06 -17.42
N PRO A 55 0.44 -9.16 -16.46
CA PRO A 55 0.07 -7.78 -16.75
C PRO A 55 1.34 -7.00 -17.10
N ALA A 56 1.62 -6.82 -18.38
CA ALA A 56 2.30 -5.63 -18.86
C ALA A 56 1.24 -4.56 -19.11
N GLU A 57 1.49 -3.43 -18.46
CA GLU A 57 0.76 -2.15 -18.45
C GLU A 57 -0.42 -2.07 -17.47
N SER A 58 -0.12 -1.43 -16.34
CA SER A 58 -0.85 -0.24 -15.87
C SER A 58 -2.35 -0.24 -16.14
N GLU A 59 -3.13 -0.74 -15.18
CA GLU A 59 -4.46 -0.25 -14.83
C GLU A 59 -4.92 -1.02 -13.57
N VAL A 60 -4.69 -0.43 -12.39
CA VAL A 60 -5.77 -0.03 -11.48
C VAL A 60 -6.94 -1.05 -11.36
N PHE A 61 -6.90 -1.85 -10.28
CA PHE A 61 -7.95 -2.68 -9.65
C PHE A 61 -8.45 -3.96 -10.35
N PRO A 62 -8.51 -5.06 -9.57
CA PRO A 62 -9.80 -5.38 -8.96
C PRO A 62 -9.64 -5.71 -7.46
N VAL A 63 -10.00 -4.74 -6.61
CA VAL A 63 -10.20 -4.96 -5.19
C VAL A 63 -11.67 -4.74 -4.85
N PHE A 64 -12.56 -5.42 -5.58
CA PHE A 64 -13.92 -5.70 -5.13
C PHE A 64 -14.29 -7.09 -5.64
N GLY A 65 -14.12 -8.07 -4.77
CA GLY A 65 -14.36 -9.46 -5.12
C GLY A 65 -14.04 -10.40 -3.98
N GLU A 66 -14.60 -10.14 -2.79
CA GLU A 66 -15.21 -11.17 -1.93
C GLU A 66 -15.79 -10.53 -0.65
N ARG A 67 -17.13 -10.40 -0.65
CA ARG A 67 -18.06 -10.19 0.49
C ARG A 67 -17.79 -9.01 1.44
N ILE A 68 -18.30 -7.83 1.08
CA ILE A 68 -18.60 -6.73 2.02
C ILE A 68 -20.10 -6.44 1.93
N HIS A 69 -20.78 -6.39 3.07
CA HIS A 69 -22.17 -5.98 3.18
C HIS A 69 -22.31 -4.53 2.67
N LYS A 70 -23.34 -4.28 1.87
CA LYS A 70 -23.63 -3.04 1.14
C LYS A 70 -23.35 -1.75 1.97
N HIS A 71 -22.24 -1.09 1.68
CA HIS A 71 -22.08 0.36 1.78
C HIS A 71 -21.56 0.84 0.42
N ASP A 72 -22.31 1.70 -0.25
CA ASP A 72 -21.95 2.25 -1.55
C ASP A 72 -20.74 3.19 -1.41
N PHE A 73 -19.59 2.87 -2.02
CA PHE A 73 -18.42 3.76 -2.05
C PHE A 73 -18.21 4.30 -3.48
N GLU A 74 -19.05 5.25 -3.90
CA GLU A 74 -18.91 5.90 -5.22
C GLU A 74 -17.80 6.97 -5.26
N THR A 75 -17.26 7.40 -4.12
CA THR A 75 -16.58 8.70 -3.99
C THR A 75 -15.06 8.67 -3.93
N VAL A 76 -14.42 7.57 -3.53
CA VAL A 76 -12.95 7.49 -3.33
C VAL A 76 -12.38 6.23 -3.96
N SER A 77 -11.22 6.34 -4.60
CA SER A 77 -10.41 5.23 -5.12
C SER A 77 -9.03 5.19 -4.45
N ILE A 78 -8.39 4.01 -4.42
CA ILE A 78 -7.09 3.73 -3.77
C ILE A 78 -6.08 2.99 -4.67
N THR A 79 -5.11 3.67 -5.29
CA THR A 79 -4.02 2.95 -5.97
C THR A 79 -2.93 2.57 -4.95
N GLN A 80 -2.67 1.27 -4.77
CA GLN A 80 -1.56 0.76 -3.95
C GLN A 80 -0.37 0.43 -4.85
N LEU A 81 0.78 1.02 -4.54
CA LEU A 81 2.05 0.84 -5.24
C LEU A 81 3.06 0.19 -4.29
N PHE A 82 3.97 -0.63 -4.81
CA PHE A 82 4.93 -1.37 -3.99
C PHE A 82 6.36 -1.11 -4.46
N ASP A 83 7.22 -0.71 -3.53
CA ASP A 83 8.66 -0.63 -3.73
C ASP A 83 9.33 -1.99 -3.48
N GLY A 84 9.26 -2.86 -4.49
CA GLY A 84 9.80 -4.21 -4.42
C GLY A 84 11.33 -4.31 -4.52
N PRO A 85 11.88 -5.53 -4.53
CA PRO A 85 13.32 -5.76 -4.66
C PRO A 85 13.90 -5.25 -5.99
N LYS A 86 15.18 -4.87 -5.97
CA LYS A 86 15.96 -4.52 -7.16
C LYS A 86 16.01 -5.71 -8.15
N PRO A 87 16.07 -5.47 -9.49
CA PRO A 87 16.27 -4.18 -10.15
C PRO A 87 14.97 -3.43 -10.49
N GLN A 88 13.81 -4.02 -10.24
CA GLN A 88 12.51 -3.45 -10.63
C GLN A 88 11.90 -2.51 -9.58
N GLY A 89 12.49 -2.42 -8.38
CA GLY A 89 12.18 -1.43 -7.33
C GLY A 89 13.42 -0.85 -6.64
N GLY A 90 13.19 -0.05 -5.59
CA GLY A 90 14.17 0.65 -4.74
C GLY A 90 14.67 -0.20 -3.56
N GLY A 91 13.93 -1.26 -3.20
CA GLY A 91 14.37 -2.32 -2.29
C GLY A 91 13.99 -2.14 -0.82
N SER A 92 13.05 -1.26 -0.47
CA SER A 92 12.60 -1.06 0.93
C SER A 92 11.40 -1.90 1.34
N ALA A 93 10.69 -2.53 0.39
CA ALA A 93 9.42 -3.23 0.62
C ALA A 93 8.29 -2.32 1.14
N THR A 94 8.34 -1.04 0.78
CA THR A 94 7.35 -0.02 1.17
C THR A 94 6.12 -0.07 0.27
N TYR A 95 4.95 0.11 0.87
CA TYR A 95 3.71 0.45 0.17
C TYR A 95 3.50 1.95 0.16
N THR A 96 3.24 2.48 -1.03
CA THR A 96 2.77 3.85 -1.24
C THR A 96 1.31 3.81 -1.67
N TYR A 97 0.48 4.68 -1.11
CA TYR A 97 -0.97 4.69 -1.39
C TYR A 97 -1.39 6.01 -2.00
N ILE A 98 -2.08 5.98 -3.14
CA ILE A 98 -2.71 7.15 -3.76
C ILE A 98 -4.22 7.05 -3.57
N LEU A 99 -4.81 7.98 -2.83
CA LEU A 99 -6.25 8.11 -2.67
C LEU A 99 -6.75 9.20 -3.60
N ALA A 100 -7.83 8.96 -4.34
CA ALA A 100 -8.38 9.94 -5.26
C ALA A 100 -9.89 10.06 -5.18
N ASP A 101 -10.40 11.29 -5.16
CA ASP A 101 -11.83 11.60 -5.24
C ASP A 101 -12.33 11.33 -6.66
N SER A 102 -13.32 10.45 -6.79
CA SER A 102 -13.83 9.99 -8.07
C SER A 102 -14.42 11.13 -8.91
N LYS A 103 -14.95 12.16 -8.24
CA LYS A 103 -15.62 13.34 -8.80
C LYS A 103 -14.65 14.44 -9.21
N THR A 104 -13.84 14.95 -8.28
CA THR A 104 -12.95 16.09 -8.54
C THR A 104 -11.62 15.69 -9.17
N LYS A 105 -11.27 14.40 -9.14
CA LYS A 105 -9.93 13.88 -9.50
C LYS A 105 -8.81 14.42 -8.62
N GLU A 106 -9.13 15.06 -7.49
CA GLU A 106 -8.14 15.39 -6.47
C GLU A 106 -7.54 14.10 -5.88
N ALA A 107 -6.24 14.12 -5.60
CA ALA A 107 -5.53 12.99 -5.05
C ALA A 107 -4.59 13.37 -3.89
N ILE A 108 -4.40 12.42 -2.98
CA ILE A 108 -3.45 12.45 -1.88
C ILE A 108 -2.57 11.20 -1.97
N ILE A 109 -1.28 11.34 -1.68
CA ILE A 109 -0.34 10.22 -1.61
C ILE A 109 0.15 10.00 -0.18
N ILE A 110 0.27 8.75 0.26
CA ILE A 110 0.72 8.35 1.60
C ILE A 110 1.99 7.50 1.46
N ASP A 111 3.01 7.84 2.24
CA ASP A 111 4.32 7.19 2.30
C ASP A 111 5.00 7.06 0.91
N PRO A 112 5.18 8.17 0.16
CA PRO A 112 5.91 8.13 -1.12
C PRO A 112 7.41 7.93 -0.90
N VAL A 113 8.04 7.16 -1.79
CA VAL A 113 9.48 6.85 -1.77
C VAL A 113 10.22 7.70 -2.80
N LEU A 114 11.37 8.29 -2.44
CA LEU A 114 12.13 9.22 -3.30
C LEU A 114 12.47 8.61 -4.66
N GLU A 115 13.00 7.39 -4.66
CA GLU A 115 13.39 6.67 -5.86
C GLU A 115 12.19 6.32 -6.77
N GLN A 116 10.97 6.41 -6.25
CA GLN A 116 9.73 6.06 -6.97
C GLN A 116 8.90 7.26 -7.40
N VAL A 117 9.38 8.49 -7.18
CA VAL A 117 8.62 9.71 -7.52
C VAL A 117 8.23 9.78 -8.99
N ASP A 118 9.08 9.33 -9.91
CA ASP A 118 8.74 9.29 -11.35
C ASP A 118 7.58 8.35 -11.64
N ARG A 119 7.62 7.13 -11.08
CA ARG A 119 6.52 6.15 -11.17
C ARG A 119 5.22 6.73 -10.61
N ASP A 120 5.30 7.34 -9.44
CA ASP A 120 4.12 7.87 -8.74
C ASP A 120 3.45 8.99 -9.56
N LEU A 121 4.25 9.91 -10.11
CA LEU A 121 3.75 10.98 -10.98
C LEU A 121 3.19 10.46 -12.31
N GLU A 122 3.77 9.41 -12.90
CA GLU A 122 3.23 8.76 -14.10
C GLU A 122 1.87 8.11 -13.83
N VAL A 123 1.72 7.43 -12.70
CA VAL A 123 0.45 6.83 -12.26
C VAL A 123 -0.61 7.92 -12.03
N ILE A 124 -0.27 9.00 -11.33
CA ILE A 124 -1.18 10.13 -11.09
C ILE A 124 -1.60 10.78 -12.43
N SER A 125 -0.64 11.01 -13.33
CA SER A 125 -0.90 11.65 -14.63
C SER A 125 -1.74 10.78 -15.55
N SER A 126 -1.46 9.47 -15.64
CA SER A 126 -2.19 8.55 -16.52
C SER A 126 -3.66 8.38 -16.11
N GLN A 127 -3.96 8.58 -14.83
CA GLN A 127 -5.33 8.58 -14.30
C GLN A 127 -6.02 9.95 -14.35
N GLY A 128 -5.33 11.00 -14.84
CA GLY A 128 -5.85 12.36 -14.89
C GLY A 128 -6.10 12.98 -13.52
N LEU A 129 -5.30 12.60 -12.52
CA LEU A 129 -5.45 13.05 -11.13
C LEU A 129 -4.67 14.32 -10.85
N THR A 130 -5.14 15.10 -9.88
CA THR A 130 -4.47 16.30 -9.36
C THR A 130 -3.99 16.05 -7.94
N LEU A 131 -2.66 15.88 -7.76
CA LEU A 131 -2.08 15.63 -6.45
C LEU A 131 -2.02 16.92 -5.61
N THR A 132 -2.67 16.94 -4.44
CA THR A 132 -2.74 18.13 -3.58
C THR A 132 -2.03 17.99 -2.25
N GLN A 133 -1.89 16.75 -1.73
CA GLN A 133 -1.21 16.50 -0.45
C GLN A 133 -0.34 15.23 -0.52
N ALA A 134 0.81 15.26 0.16
CA ALA A 134 1.70 14.12 0.31
C ALA A 134 2.01 13.90 1.78
N LEU A 135 1.56 12.77 2.32
CA LEU A 135 1.54 12.46 3.74
C LEU A 135 2.60 11.40 4.05
N ASN A 136 3.20 11.47 5.24
CA ASN A 136 3.89 10.32 5.82
C ASN A 136 3.21 9.88 7.11
N THR A 137 3.11 8.57 7.31
CA THR A 137 2.62 7.96 8.57
C THR A 137 3.60 8.16 9.71
N HIS A 138 4.90 8.21 9.41
CA HIS A 138 5.97 8.47 10.38
C HIS A 138 7.25 8.91 9.66
N CYS A 139 8.31 9.21 10.42
CA CYS A 139 9.63 9.47 9.85
C CYS A 139 10.31 8.14 9.54
N HIS A 140 10.30 7.72 8.28
CA HIS A 140 10.82 6.41 7.85
C HIS A 140 12.34 6.27 8.07
N ALA A 141 12.81 5.05 8.30
CA ALA A 141 14.23 4.74 8.51
C ALA A 141 14.83 3.83 7.43
N ASP A 142 13.99 3.25 6.59
CA ASP A 142 14.33 2.28 5.56
C ASP A 142 14.44 2.92 4.15
N HIS A 143 13.80 4.08 3.93
CA HIS A 143 13.84 4.82 2.68
C HIS A 143 13.79 6.33 2.91
N ILE A 144 14.21 7.11 1.90
CA ILE A 144 14.02 8.58 1.90
C ILE A 144 12.64 8.89 1.34
N THR A 145 11.87 9.73 2.02
CA THR A 145 10.55 10.17 1.57
C THR A 145 10.63 10.92 0.23
N GLY A 146 9.70 10.64 -0.67
CA GLY A 146 9.54 11.37 -1.93
C GLY A 146 8.84 12.72 -1.79
N THR A 147 8.33 13.06 -0.60
CA THR A 147 7.53 14.28 -0.37
C THR A 147 8.25 15.57 -0.80
N GLY A 148 9.53 15.73 -0.45
CA GLY A 148 10.31 16.92 -0.84
C GLY A 148 10.48 17.07 -2.34
N GLU A 149 10.73 15.96 -3.04
CA GLU A 149 10.89 15.96 -4.50
C GLU A 149 9.55 16.17 -5.22
N LEU A 150 8.48 15.53 -4.75
CA LEU A 150 7.13 15.77 -5.26
C LEU A 150 6.75 17.25 -5.16
N LYS A 151 7.11 17.94 -4.06
CA LYS A 151 6.83 19.37 -3.88
C LYS A 151 7.56 20.27 -4.87
N LYS A 152 8.78 19.90 -5.29
CA LYS A 152 9.52 20.65 -6.31
C LYS A 152 8.85 20.54 -7.68
N ARG A 153 8.17 19.43 -7.95
CA ARG A 153 7.60 19.09 -9.27
C ARG A 153 6.12 19.41 -9.40
N VAL A 154 5.38 19.43 -8.30
CA VAL A 154 3.94 19.68 -8.25
C VAL A 154 3.68 20.98 -7.48
N GLY A 155 3.40 22.05 -8.22
CA GLY A 155 3.15 23.37 -7.63
C GLY A 155 1.93 23.35 -6.68
N GLY A 156 2.11 23.89 -5.48
CA GLY A 156 1.05 23.96 -4.48
C GLY A 156 0.82 22.68 -3.67
N LEU A 157 1.57 21.59 -3.96
CA LEU A 157 1.55 20.38 -3.13
C LEU A 157 1.99 20.71 -1.70
N ARG A 158 1.25 20.20 -0.72
CA ARG A 158 1.61 20.32 0.70
C ARG A 158 2.06 18.98 1.25
N SER A 159 3.24 18.95 1.88
CA SER A 159 3.64 17.79 2.68
C SER A 159 2.98 17.83 4.07
N ALA A 160 2.65 16.66 4.61
CA ALA A 160 2.17 16.57 5.99
C ALA A 160 2.78 15.40 6.74
N ILE A 161 3.05 15.61 8.03
CA ILE A 161 3.53 14.59 8.95
C ILE A 161 3.10 14.94 10.37
N SER A 162 3.11 13.97 11.28
CA SER A 162 2.81 14.18 12.70
C SER A 162 3.69 15.25 13.33
N ALA A 163 3.07 16.15 14.11
CA ALA A 163 3.79 17.12 14.94
C ALA A 163 4.75 16.45 15.93
N ALA A 164 4.43 15.25 16.40
CA ALA A 164 5.25 14.50 17.35
C ALA A 164 6.50 13.87 16.72
N SER A 165 6.58 13.80 15.38
CA SER A 165 7.72 13.18 14.68
C SER A 165 9.02 13.99 14.73
N GLY A 166 8.94 15.29 15.06
CA GLY A 166 10.07 16.22 15.00
C GLY A 166 10.57 16.54 13.58
N ALA A 167 10.01 15.92 12.55
CA ALA A 167 10.34 16.19 11.15
C ALA A 167 9.65 17.46 10.63
N LYS A 168 10.22 18.07 9.60
CA LYS A 168 9.63 19.24 8.92
C LYS A 168 8.60 18.81 7.88
N ALA A 169 7.47 19.50 7.82
CA ALA A 169 6.49 19.43 6.74
C ALA A 169 5.73 20.77 6.63
N ASP A 170 4.92 20.96 5.57
CA ASP A 170 4.07 22.15 5.46
C ASP A 170 2.91 22.12 6.45
N VAL A 171 2.40 20.91 6.75
CA VAL A 171 1.29 20.68 7.67
C VAL A 171 1.73 19.73 8.77
N MET A 172 1.59 20.16 10.02
CA MET A 172 1.93 19.38 11.20
C MET A 172 0.66 18.77 11.80
N LEU A 173 0.48 17.47 11.63
CA LEU A 173 -0.72 16.73 11.97
C LEU A 173 -0.82 16.44 13.47
N LYS A 174 -2.04 16.46 14.00
CA LYS A 174 -2.35 16.09 15.39
C LYS A 174 -3.48 15.06 15.46
N GLU A 175 -3.58 14.39 16.62
CA GLU A 175 -4.69 13.48 16.93
C GLU A 175 -6.05 14.13 16.66
N GLY A 176 -6.95 13.38 16.02
CA GLY A 176 -8.33 13.77 15.78
C GLY A 176 -8.52 14.77 14.63
N GLU A 177 -7.45 15.32 14.05
CA GLU A 177 -7.58 16.19 12.89
C GLU A 177 -8.05 15.43 11.65
N SER A 178 -8.82 16.13 10.81
CA SER A 178 -9.30 15.60 9.54
C SER A 178 -8.49 16.19 8.39
N ILE A 179 -8.03 15.31 7.50
CA ILE A 179 -7.50 15.67 6.19
C ILE A 179 -8.68 15.62 5.23
N CYS A 180 -8.97 16.76 4.62
CA CYS A 180 -10.10 16.95 3.72
C CYS A 180 -9.63 17.10 2.27
N TRP A 181 -10.55 16.82 1.35
CA TRP A 181 -10.49 17.33 -0.01
C TRP A 181 -10.58 18.87 -0.02
N SER A 182 -10.23 19.49 -1.14
CA SER A 182 -10.27 20.94 -1.35
C SER A 182 -11.67 21.56 -1.18
N ASP A 183 -12.73 20.78 -1.39
CA ASP A 183 -14.12 21.20 -1.16
C ASP A 183 -14.59 21.05 0.31
N GLY A 184 -13.68 20.64 1.21
CA GLY A 184 -13.93 20.54 2.65
C GLY A 184 -14.49 19.19 3.11
N ARG A 185 -14.84 18.26 2.21
CA ARG A 185 -15.28 16.91 2.59
C ARG A 185 -14.14 16.15 3.29
N PRO A 186 -14.37 15.52 4.47
CA PRO A 186 -13.35 14.76 5.16
C PRO A 186 -13.00 13.48 4.40
N LEU A 187 -11.71 13.13 4.37
CA LEU A 187 -11.21 11.90 3.76
C LEU A 187 -10.53 10.99 4.81
N LEU A 188 -9.56 11.55 5.52
CA LEU A 188 -8.78 10.82 6.53
C LEU A 188 -8.95 11.48 7.89
N ARG A 189 -9.11 10.68 8.94
CA ARG A 189 -8.96 11.11 10.32
C ARG A 189 -7.62 10.62 10.86
N VAL A 190 -6.88 11.51 11.49
CA VAL A 190 -5.56 11.22 12.08
C VAL A 190 -5.74 10.57 13.45
N LEU A 191 -5.18 9.38 13.64
CA LEU A 191 -5.00 8.74 14.95
C LEU A 191 -3.51 8.76 15.30
N SER A 192 -3.14 9.34 16.43
CA SER A 192 -1.78 9.21 16.96
C SER A 192 -1.58 7.78 17.46
N THR A 193 -0.60 7.07 16.90
CA THR A 193 -0.35 5.66 17.20
C THR A 193 1.15 5.44 17.48
N PRO A 194 1.74 6.14 18.46
CA PRO A 194 3.15 6.02 18.76
C PRO A 194 3.51 4.60 19.20
N GLY A 195 4.77 4.25 19.00
CA GLY A 195 5.32 2.98 19.48
C GLY A 195 6.43 2.45 18.59
N HIS A 196 6.21 2.39 17.28
CA HIS A 196 7.31 2.14 16.34
C HIS A 196 8.29 3.32 16.36
N THR A 197 7.74 4.52 16.25
CA THR A 197 8.39 5.80 16.59
C THR A 197 7.46 6.60 17.51
N ASN A 198 7.97 7.63 18.17
CA ASN A 198 7.15 8.60 18.90
C ASN A 198 6.18 9.40 17.99
N GLY A 199 6.49 9.50 16.69
CA GLY A 199 5.78 10.30 15.70
C GLY A 199 4.74 9.53 14.88
N CYS A 200 4.57 8.23 15.09
CA CYS A 200 3.66 7.43 14.28
C CYS A 200 2.21 7.91 14.38
N VAL A 201 1.57 8.02 13.22
CA VAL A 201 0.12 8.19 13.08
C VAL A 201 -0.45 7.11 12.16
N SER A 202 -1.73 6.81 12.36
CA SER A 202 -2.53 6.00 11.45
C SER A 202 -3.66 6.84 10.88
N PHE A 203 -3.93 6.67 9.59
CA PHE A 203 -4.97 7.42 8.89
C PHE A 203 -6.21 6.55 8.71
N VAL A 204 -7.31 6.91 9.35
CA VAL A 204 -8.60 6.22 9.17
C VAL A 204 -9.34 6.84 8.00
N CYS A 205 -9.66 6.03 6.99
CA CYS A 205 -10.45 6.42 5.84
C CYS A 205 -11.83 5.73 5.92
N GLU A 206 -12.79 6.42 6.54
CA GLU A 206 -14.17 5.94 6.67
C GLU A 206 -14.84 5.68 5.30
N PRO A 207 -14.65 6.53 4.26
CA PRO A 207 -15.15 6.26 2.91
C PRO A 207 -14.54 5.03 2.21
N LEU A 208 -13.50 4.40 2.77
CA LEU A 208 -12.96 3.14 2.26
C LEU A 208 -13.18 1.98 3.23
N GLY A 209 -13.71 2.23 4.43
CA GLY A 209 -13.71 1.28 5.53
C GLY A 209 -12.29 0.77 5.84
N ALA A 210 -11.29 1.66 5.79
CA ALA A 210 -9.88 1.27 5.85
C ALA A 210 -9.06 2.13 6.82
N VAL A 211 -7.91 1.61 7.24
CA VAL A 211 -6.91 2.32 8.02
C VAL A 211 -5.51 2.09 7.46
N PHE A 212 -4.76 3.18 7.26
CA PHE A 212 -3.35 3.16 6.90
C PHE A 212 -2.54 3.24 8.17
N THR A 213 -1.78 2.19 8.47
CA THR A 213 -1.28 1.93 9.83
C THR A 213 0.21 2.24 10.02
N GLY A 214 0.88 2.68 8.96
CA GLY A 214 2.33 2.83 8.97
C GLY A 214 2.98 1.50 9.37
N ASP A 215 3.99 1.59 10.25
CA ASP A 215 4.65 0.42 10.83
C ASP A 215 4.14 0.04 12.23
N VAL A 216 3.05 0.64 12.69
CA VAL A 216 2.46 0.30 13.99
C VAL A 216 1.82 -1.09 13.95
N LEU A 217 1.09 -1.38 12.88
CA LEU A 217 0.44 -2.66 12.65
C LEU A 217 0.81 -3.18 11.26
N LEU A 218 1.51 -4.31 11.20
CA LEU A 218 1.83 -5.01 9.95
C LEU A 218 0.96 -6.24 9.81
N ILE A 219 0.89 -6.82 8.60
CA ILE A 219 0.11 -8.04 8.37
C ILE A 219 0.73 -9.19 9.17
N GLY A 220 0.05 -9.71 10.17
CA GLY A 220 0.59 -10.72 11.09
C GLY A 220 1.88 -10.29 11.79
N GLY A 221 2.05 -8.99 12.06
CA GLY A 221 3.21 -8.46 12.76
C GLY A 221 3.04 -7.00 13.22
N CYS A 222 4.17 -6.37 13.53
CA CYS A 222 4.29 -4.95 13.87
C CYS A 222 5.73 -4.53 13.62
N GLY A 223 5.96 -3.23 13.47
CA GLY A 223 7.28 -2.62 13.37
C GLY A 223 8.11 -2.84 14.62
N ARG A 224 9.43 -2.68 14.47
CA ARG A 224 10.39 -2.72 15.59
C ARG A 224 10.19 -1.51 16.52
N THR A 225 10.71 -1.55 17.74
CA THR A 225 10.46 -0.49 18.74
C THR A 225 11.72 -0.10 19.53
N ASP A 226 12.89 -0.41 19.00
CA ASP A 226 14.20 -0.27 19.64
C ASP A 226 15.03 0.92 19.08
N PHE A 227 14.43 1.73 18.20
CA PHE A 227 15.01 2.94 17.59
C PHE A 227 13.97 4.08 17.58
N GLN A 228 14.39 5.31 17.24
CA GLN A 228 13.50 6.46 16.96
C GLN A 228 12.48 6.76 18.07
N GLU A 229 12.96 6.74 19.32
CA GLU A 229 12.12 6.91 20.52
C GLU A 229 10.97 5.87 20.59
N GLY A 230 11.17 4.71 19.98
CA GLY A 230 10.24 3.60 19.98
C GLY A 230 10.01 3.01 21.37
N SER A 231 8.82 2.45 21.56
CA SER A 231 8.36 1.88 22.82
C SER A 231 7.36 0.75 22.53
N ALA A 232 7.73 -0.47 22.91
CA ALA A 232 6.85 -1.63 22.78
C ALA A 232 5.57 -1.47 23.61
N ALA A 233 5.68 -0.87 24.80
CA ALA A 233 4.52 -0.61 25.64
C ALA A 233 3.54 0.37 24.98
N ASP A 234 4.04 1.43 24.36
CA ASP A 234 3.21 2.42 23.67
C ASP A 234 2.65 1.86 22.37
N LEU A 235 3.42 1.04 21.64
CA LEU A 235 2.93 0.35 20.44
C LEU A 235 1.74 -0.53 20.79
N TYR A 236 1.87 -1.34 21.84
CA TYR A 236 0.80 -2.21 22.30
C TYR A 236 -0.46 -1.40 22.66
N ASP A 237 -0.30 -0.32 23.43
CA ASP A 237 -1.42 0.54 23.81
C ASP A 237 -2.06 1.23 22.60
N SER A 238 -1.26 1.70 21.65
CA SER A 238 -1.74 2.29 20.39
C SER A 238 -2.57 1.30 19.58
N VAL A 239 -2.09 0.06 19.44
CA VAL A 239 -2.84 -0.99 18.73
C VAL A 239 -4.12 -1.33 19.49
N HIS A 240 -4.04 -1.66 20.77
CA HIS A 240 -5.19 -2.18 21.52
C HIS A 240 -6.25 -1.13 21.82
N ASN A 241 -5.84 0.10 22.16
CA ASN A 241 -6.77 1.15 22.57
C ASN A 241 -7.31 1.98 21.39
N LYS A 242 -6.64 1.94 20.22
CA LYS A 242 -7.05 2.73 19.05
C LYS A 242 -7.35 1.88 17.81
N LEU A 243 -6.41 1.06 17.35
CA LEU A 243 -6.62 0.31 16.10
C LEU A 243 -7.62 -0.84 16.29
N PHE A 244 -7.50 -1.59 17.37
CA PHE A 244 -8.40 -2.69 17.70
C PHE A 244 -9.76 -2.22 18.26
N THR A 245 -9.98 -0.91 18.43
CA THR A 245 -11.32 -0.38 18.71
C THR A 245 -12.09 -0.03 17.44
N LEU A 246 -11.43 -0.04 16.27
CA LEU A 246 -12.09 0.08 14.97
C LEU A 246 -12.96 -1.16 14.67
N PRO A 247 -13.97 -1.03 13.78
CA PRO A 247 -14.77 -2.15 13.31
C PRO A 247 -13.92 -3.32 12.81
N ASP A 248 -14.35 -4.53 13.10
CA ASP A 248 -13.62 -5.77 12.79
C ASP A 248 -13.34 -5.97 11.29
N ASP A 249 -14.22 -5.46 10.43
CA ASP A 249 -14.10 -5.49 8.97
C ASP A 249 -13.26 -4.35 8.39
N THR A 250 -12.75 -3.43 9.22
CA THR A 250 -11.85 -2.36 8.77
C THR A 250 -10.61 -2.96 8.13
N ILE A 251 -10.34 -2.58 6.88
CA ILE A 251 -9.18 -3.03 6.12
C ILE A 251 -7.91 -2.37 6.66
N VAL A 252 -6.86 -3.16 6.87
CA VAL A 252 -5.55 -2.69 7.31
C VAL A 252 -4.59 -2.61 6.13
N TYR A 253 -4.06 -1.41 5.90
CA TYR A 253 -3.00 -1.12 4.93
C TYR A 253 -1.72 -0.69 5.69
N PRO A 254 -0.68 -1.55 5.73
CA PRO A 254 0.58 -1.22 6.41
C PRO A 254 1.51 -0.37 5.53
N ALA A 255 2.55 0.24 6.10
CA ALA A 255 3.61 0.85 5.29
C ALA A 255 4.52 -0.21 4.65
N HIS A 256 4.64 -1.41 5.22
CA HIS A 256 5.55 -2.45 4.71
C HIS A 256 4.94 -3.84 4.69
N ASP A 257 5.37 -4.67 3.73
CA ASP A 257 5.23 -6.13 3.82
C ASP A 257 6.39 -6.86 3.16
N TYR A 258 6.95 -7.82 3.89
CA TYR A 258 8.13 -8.58 3.49
C TYR A 258 7.80 -9.98 2.93
N LYS A 259 6.50 -10.28 2.72
CA LYS A 259 5.98 -11.59 2.29
C LYS A 259 5.04 -11.50 1.08
N GLY A 260 4.98 -10.34 0.42
CA GLY A 260 4.13 -10.09 -0.74
C GLY A 260 2.62 -9.99 -0.45
N ARG A 261 2.23 -9.70 0.78
CA ARG A 261 0.82 -9.58 1.20
C ARG A 261 0.38 -8.12 1.12
N LEU A 262 -0.78 -7.87 0.53
CA LEU A 262 -1.22 -6.50 0.21
C LEU A 262 -1.99 -5.80 1.34
N ARG A 263 -2.76 -6.54 2.14
CA ARG A 263 -3.66 -6.00 3.18
C ARG A 263 -4.10 -7.07 4.19
N SER A 264 -4.69 -6.63 5.30
CA SER A 264 -5.34 -7.47 6.33
C SER A 264 -6.67 -6.84 6.78
N THR A 265 -7.25 -7.31 7.87
CA THR A 265 -8.37 -6.67 8.58
C THR A 265 -8.11 -6.58 10.07
N ILE A 266 -8.78 -5.65 10.75
CA ILE A 266 -8.70 -5.52 12.21
C ILE A 266 -9.05 -6.84 12.90
N LYS A 267 -10.09 -7.55 12.45
CA LYS A 267 -10.44 -8.88 12.98
C LYS A 267 -9.33 -9.89 12.80
N ALA A 268 -8.72 -9.96 11.61
CA ALA A 268 -7.65 -10.90 11.34
C ALA A 268 -6.45 -10.64 12.27
N GLU A 269 -6.04 -9.38 12.43
CA GLU A 269 -4.93 -9.04 13.31
C GLU A 269 -5.24 -9.26 14.79
N LYS A 270 -6.46 -8.92 15.26
CA LYS A 270 -6.91 -9.22 16.63
C LYS A 270 -6.87 -10.70 16.98
N THR A 271 -7.04 -11.58 15.99
CA THR A 271 -7.21 -13.02 16.21
C THR A 271 -5.95 -13.82 15.90
N THR A 272 -5.13 -13.36 14.97
CA THR A 272 -4.02 -14.16 14.42
C THR A 272 -2.65 -13.51 14.53
N ASN A 273 -2.55 -12.23 14.91
CA ASN A 273 -1.25 -11.57 15.02
C ASN A 273 -0.39 -12.25 16.10
N PRO A 274 0.76 -12.86 15.76
CA PRO A 274 1.50 -13.72 16.68
C PRO A 274 2.11 -12.98 17.87
N ARG A 275 2.22 -11.65 17.79
CA ARG A 275 2.76 -10.78 18.84
C ARG A 275 1.64 -10.03 19.56
N LEU A 276 0.76 -9.37 18.81
CA LEU A 276 -0.25 -8.46 19.37
C LEU A 276 -1.46 -9.16 20.00
N THR A 277 -1.57 -10.49 19.84
CA THR A 277 -2.54 -11.33 20.57
C THR A 277 -2.06 -11.76 21.95
N LYS A 278 -0.79 -11.52 22.28
CA LYS A 278 -0.22 -11.79 23.60
C LYS A 278 -0.64 -10.73 24.61
N SER A 279 -0.44 -11.00 25.90
CA SER A 279 -0.55 -9.93 26.90
C SER A 279 0.49 -8.84 26.66
N LYS A 280 0.24 -7.63 27.18
CA LYS A 280 1.19 -6.50 27.05
C LYS A 280 2.60 -6.85 27.55
N GLN A 281 2.68 -7.57 28.67
CA GLN A 281 3.95 -8.00 29.24
C GLN A 281 4.70 -8.94 28.29
N GLU A 282 4.05 -10.01 27.85
CA GLU A 282 4.64 -10.96 26.90
C GLU A 282 5.04 -10.28 25.59
N PHE A 283 4.23 -9.34 25.10
CA PHE A 283 4.54 -8.56 23.91
C PHE A 283 5.84 -7.76 24.09
N VAL A 284 5.97 -7.02 25.19
CA VAL A 284 7.19 -6.24 25.50
C VAL A 284 8.41 -7.15 25.59
N GLU A 285 8.27 -8.29 26.26
CA GLU A 285 9.33 -9.29 26.37
C GLU A 285 9.73 -9.86 25.01
N ILE A 286 8.76 -10.19 24.14
CA ILE A 286 9.02 -10.66 22.78
C ILE A 286 9.78 -9.60 21.98
N MET A 287 9.31 -8.35 22.00
CA MET A 287 9.92 -7.26 21.22
C MET A 287 11.35 -6.96 21.67
N ALA A 288 11.63 -7.01 22.97
CA ALA A 288 12.98 -6.83 23.52
C ALA A 288 13.97 -7.93 23.09
N ASN A 289 13.47 -9.12 22.71
CA ASN A 289 14.29 -10.28 22.37
C ASN A 289 14.35 -10.61 20.88
N LEU A 290 13.88 -9.72 19.99
CA LEU A 290 13.91 -9.97 18.54
C LEU A 290 15.32 -9.99 17.94
N ASN A 291 16.32 -9.39 18.62
CA ASN A 291 17.73 -9.35 18.18
C ASN A 291 17.91 -9.01 16.69
N LEU A 292 17.17 -8.00 16.22
CA LEU A 292 17.20 -7.58 14.82
C LEU A 292 18.51 -6.84 14.51
N PRO A 293 19.03 -6.97 13.28
CA PRO A 293 20.19 -6.20 12.86
C PRO A 293 19.90 -4.69 12.93
N TYR A 294 20.98 -3.91 12.99
CA TYR A 294 20.92 -2.46 12.81
C TYR A 294 20.27 -2.14 11.44
N PRO A 295 19.32 -1.21 11.33
CA PRO A 295 18.67 -0.94 10.05
C PRO A 295 19.64 -0.36 9.02
N ASP A 296 19.70 -0.96 7.83
CA ASP A 296 20.72 -0.65 6.82
C ASP A 296 20.73 0.80 6.31
N GLN A 297 19.58 1.47 6.31
CA GLN A 297 19.42 2.83 5.75
C GLN A 297 19.21 3.92 6.81
N ILE A 298 19.09 3.60 8.10
CA ILE A 298 18.63 4.57 9.11
C ILE A 298 19.51 5.83 9.18
N ASP A 299 20.83 5.67 9.11
CA ASP A 299 21.80 6.78 9.17
C ASP A 299 21.70 7.73 7.96
N ARG A 300 21.17 7.25 6.84
CA ARG A 300 20.95 8.04 5.62
C ARG A 300 19.52 8.57 5.55
N ALA A 301 18.54 7.71 5.79
CA ALA A 301 17.12 7.99 5.63
C ALA A 301 16.62 8.95 6.70
N LEU A 302 16.93 8.71 7.97
CA LEU A 302 16.38 9.48 9.08
C LEU A 302 16.77 10.96 9.01
N PRO A 303 18.05 11.36 8.82
CA PRO A 303 18.40 12.77 8.69
C PRO A 303 17.71 13.46 7.51
N ALA A 304 17.60 12.79 6.36
CA ALA A 304 16.92 13.33 5.18
C ALA A 304 15.41 13.50 5.45
N ASN A 305 14.78 12.51 6.08
CA ASN A 305 13.34 12.52 6.35
C ASN A 305 12.95 13.56 7.40
N LEU A 306 13.82 13.86 8.37
CA LEU A 306 13.63 14.96 9.32
C LEU A 306 13.52 16.33 8.63
N VAL A 307 14.04 16.47 7.41
CA VAL A 307 13.94 17.69 6.60
C VAL A 307 13.13 17.49 5.32
N CYS A 308 12.12 16.60 5.36
CA CYS A 308 11.18 16.37 4.26
C CYS A 308 11.85 15.79 2.99
N GLY A 309 12.90 14.98 3.14
CA GLY A 309 13.61 14.34 2.03
C GLY A 309 14.53 15.27 1.24
N CYS A 310 14.99 16.37 1.86
CA CYS A 310 15.89 17.36 1.25
C CYS A 310 17.36 17.15 1.63
#